data_AF-W6RYE2-F1
#
_entry.id   AF-W6RYE2-F1
#
_cell.length_a   1.000
_cell.length_b   1.000
_cell.length_c   1.000
_cell.angle_alpha   90.00
_cell.angle_beta   90.00
_cell.angle_gamma   90.00
#
_symmetry.space_group_name_H-M   'P 1'
#
loop_
_entity.id
_entity.type
_entity.pdbx_description
1 polymer ?
#
loop_
_entity_poly.entity_id
_entity_poly.type
_entity_poly.pdbx_seq_one_letter_code
_entity_poly.pdbx_strand_id
1 'polypeptide(L)'
;MNNCCGNCKRGLCTKEISIFSSLDSSELTEIIEKMIHKKFNKNDIVFLEGEKAKTLYFLNVGKIKIYKYTKDGKEQILHILSEGDFFGELNLLKESKYRFNAKAIEESKICTLSKENFKEILLDKPEIAIKILEIMGERLSEVENLAQNLATNDIDARIAFLLKDLCDKYGEFNENSIIINLPLNREDMANYVGVTRETISRKLKKFEEEGIIKIVGTKKIVVMDEKGLKKYI
;
A
#
# COMPACT_ATOMS: atom_id res chain seq x y z
N MET A 1 -8.48 16.41 27.36
CA MET A 1 -7.80 15.84 26.18
C MET A 1 -8.73 16.00 24.99
N ASN A 2 -8.38 16.86 24.03
CA ASN A 2 -9.21 17.14 22.86
C ASN A 2 -9.06 16.01 21.84
N ASN A 3 -10.12 15.22 21.68
CA ASN A 3 -10.20 14.21 20.63
C ASN A 3 -10.20 14.91 19.25
N CYS A 4 -9.12 14.73 18.49
CA CYS A 4 -9.01 15.26 17.13
C CYS A 4 -10.01 14.61 16.14
N CYS A 5 -10.63 13.50 16.54
CA CYS A 5 -11.61 12.77 15.76
C CYS A 5 -12.90 12.56 16.57
N GLY A 6 -14.00 13.20 16.15
CA GLY A 6 -15.33 13.06 16.77
C GLY A 6 -15.89 11.64 16.73
N ASN A 7 -15.39 10.80 15.81
CA ASN A 7 -15.81 9.41 15.64
C ASN A 7 -15.04 8.39 16.49
N CYS A 8 -13.99 8.81 17.19
CA CYS A 8 -13.17 7.87 17.95
C CYS A 8 -13.85 7.39 19.25
N LYS A 9 -14.80 8.15 19.80
CA LYS A 9 -15.63 7.73 20.95
C LYS A 9 -16.72 6.70 20.60
N ARG A 10 -16.97 6.41 19.32
CA ARG A 10 -18.04 5.49 18.86
C ARG A 10 -17.53 4.21 18.21
N GLY A 11 -16.25 3.87 18.35
CA GLY A 11 -15.70 2.59 17.90
C GLY A 11 -15.54 2.40 16.37
N LEU A 12 -15.58 3.49 15.59
CA LEU A 12 -15.60 3.41 14.11
C LEU A 12 -14.24 3.67 13.45
N CYS A 13 -13.24 4.19 14.17
CA CYS A 13 -11.95 4.57 13.56
C CYS A 13 -11.00 3.39 13.32
N THR A 14 -11.20 2.26 14.01
CA THR A 14 -10.31 1.09 13.99
C THR A 14 -10.84 -0.06 13.16
N LYS A 15 -12.13 -0.10 12.82
CA LYS A 15 -12.71 -1.16 11.96
C LYS A 15 -12.22 -1.10 10.52
N GLU A 16 -11.82 0.09 10.05
CA GLU A 16 -11.20 0.29 8.73
C GLU A 16 -9.70 -0.07 8.72
N ILE A 17 -9.08 -0.31 9.89
CA ILE A 17 -7.69 -0.72 9.98
C ILE A 17 -7.64 -2.24 9.94
N SER A 18 -7.10 -2.79 8.85
CA SER A 18 -7.13 -4.22 8.54
C SER A 18 -6.64 -5.13 9.67
N ILE A 19 -5.62 -4.72 10.43
CA ILE A 19 -5.03 -5.53 11.52
C ILE A 19 -5.95 -5.69 12.75
N PHE A 20 -6.97 -4.83 12.91
CA PHE A 20 -7.91 -4.88 14.04
C PHE A 20 -9.27 -5.44 13.66
N SER A 21 -9.45 -5.88 12.41
CA SER A 21 -10.72 -6.39 11.87
C SER A 21 -11.28 -7.61 12.60
N SER A 22 -10.44 -8.40 13.27
CA SER A 22 -10.83 -9.61 14.00
C SER A 22 -11.28 -9.35 15.44
N LEU A 23 -11.17 -8.12 15.93
CA LEU A 23 -11.44 -7.79 17.33
C LEU A 23 -12.89 -7.37 17.54
N ASP A 24 -13.42 -7.72 18.71
CA ASP A 24 -14.74 -7.29 19.11
C ASP A 24 -14.76 -5.82 19.59
N SER A 25 -15.95 -5.29 19.85
CA SER A 25 -16.11 -3.87 20.20
C SER A 25 -15.48 -3.51 21.56
N SER A 26 -15.40 -4.47 22.48
CA SER A 26 -14.79 -4.26 23.80
C SER A 26 -13.26 -4.25 23.70
N GLU A 27 -12.68 -5.19 22.95
CA GLU A 27 -11.25 -5.29 22.68
C GLU A 27 -10.74 -4.06 21.90
N LEU A 28 -11.51 -3.61 20.91
CA LEU A 28 -11.20 -2.38 20.17
C LEU A 28 -11.19 -1.15 21.09
N THR A 29 -12.07 -1.11 22.09
CA THR A 29 -12.13 0.02 23.04
C THR A 29 -10.87 0.07 23.90
N GLU A 30 -10.43 -1.07 24.42
CA GLU A 30 -9.18 -1.16 25.22
C GLU A 30 -7.95 -0.72 24.41
N ILE A 31 -7.88 -1.09 23.13
CA ILE A 31 -6.79 -0.64 22.25
C ILE A 31 -6.87 0.87 22.00
N ILE A 32 -8.06 1.40 21.72
CA ILE A 32 -8.28 2.84 21.48
C ILE A 32 -7.87 3.67 22.70
N GLU A 33 -8.12 3.18 23.91
CA GLU A 33 -7.71 3.87 25.16
C GLU A 33 -6.19 3.97 25.31
N LYS A 34 -5.43 3.03 24.75
CA LYS A 34 -3.96 3.06 24.72
C LYS A 34 -3.39 3.92 23.58
N MET A 35 -4.23 4.41 22.66
CA MET A 35 -3.80 5.21 21.50
C MET A 35 -3.75 6.70 21.81
N ILE A 36 -2.80 7.39 21.18
CA ILE A 36 -2.66 8.85 21.22
C ILE A 36 -3.03 9.42 19.85
N HIS A 37 -3.99 10.34 19.82
CA HIS A 37 -4.42 11.03 18.61
C HIS A 37 -3.50 12.20 18.28
N LYS A 38 -3.05 12.26 17.03
CA LYS A 38 -2.27 13.37 16.49
C LYS A 38 -2.93 13.93 15.25
N LYS A 39 -2.89 15.27 15.15
CA LYS A 39 -3.23 16.01 13.94
C LYS A 39 -1.94 16.47 13.28
N PHE A 40 -1.84 16.28 11.98
CA PHE A 40 -0.77 16.80 11.15
C PHE A 40 -1.39 17.69 10.07
N ASN A 41 -0.90 18.90 9.93
CA ASN A 41 -1.26 19.75 8.80
C ASN A 41 -0.48 19.31 7.56
N LYS A 42 -0.93 19.79 6.40
CA LYS A 42 -0.18 19.63 5.15
C LYS A 42 1.25 20.14 5.36
N ASN A 43 2.21 19.31 4.96
CA ASN A 43 3.65 19.47 5.09
C ASN A 43 4.29 19.17 6.45
N ASP A 44 3.51 18.82 7.48
CA ASP A 44 4.12 18.43 8.75
C ASP A 44 4.91 17.13 8.61
N ILE A 45 6.06 17.07 9.27
CA ILE A 45 6.88 15.87 9.37
C ILE A 45 6.31 14.97 10.47
N VAL A 46 6.07 13.71 10.13
CA VAL A 46 5.59 12.70 11.08
C VAL A 46 6.76 12.06 11.82
N PHE A 47 7.83 11.73 11.09
CA PHE A 47 9.14 11.33 11.60
C PHE A 47 10.21 11.46 10.51
N LEU A 48 11.47 11.49 10.94
CA LEU A 48 12.63 11.54 10.05
C LEU A 48 13.43 10.24 10.05
N GLU A 49 14.09 9.99 8.94
CA GLU A 49 15.10 8.93 8.83
C GLU A 49 16.17 9.11 9.92
N GLY A 50 16.52 8.00 10.58
CA GLY A 50 17.55 8.00 11.63
C GLY A 50 17.04 8.29 13.04
N GLU A 51 15.80 8.78 13.20
CA GLU A 51 15.15 8.91 14.50
C GLU A 51 14.81 7.54 15.10
N LYS A 52 14.77 7.44 16.44
CA LYS A 52 14.40 6.20 17.13
C LYS A 52 12.95 5.83 16.82
N ALA A 53 12.75 4.62 16.31
CA ALA A 53 11.43 4.13 15.93
C ALA A 53 10.76 3.41 17.10
N LYS A 54 9.88 4.13 17.81
CA LYS A 54 9.16 3.65 19.00
C LYS A 54 7.64 3.74 18.88
N THR A 55 7.14 4.12 17.72
CA THR A 55 5.74 4.50 17.53
C THR A 55 5.18 3.83 16.29
N LEU A 56 3.99 3.29 16.42
CA LEU A 56 3.14 2.87 15.31
C LEU A 56 2.16 3.96 14.98
N TYR A 57 1.84 4.07 13.70
CA TYR A 57 0.95 5.08 13.16
C TYR A 57 -0.15 4.41 12.37
N PHE A 58 -1.37 4.85 12.62
CA PHE A 58 -2.57 4.38 11.96
C PHE A 58 -3.26 5.58 11.32
N LEU A 59 -3.37 5.58 10.00
CA LEU A 59 -3.88 6.71 9.25
C LEU A 59 -5.41 6.62 9.16
N ASN A 60 -6.10 7.52 9.86
CA ASN A 60 -7.57 7.53 9.87
C ASN A 60 -8.15 8.46 8.81
N VAL A 61 -7.50 9.60 8.58
CA VAL A 61 -7.90 10.58 7.57
C VAL A 61 -6.64 11.17 6.96
N GLY A 62 -6.65 11.38 5.65
CA GLY A 62 -5.60 12.10 4.93
C GLY A 62 -4.60 11.18 4.23
N LYS A 63 -3.44 11.75 3.88
CA LYS A 63 -2.38 11.05 3.13
C LYS A 63 -1.00 11.37 3.67
N ILE A 64 -0.19 10.33 3.80
CA ILE A 64 1.21 10.41 4.23
C ILE A 64 2.11 9.89 3.11
N LYS A 65 3.12 10.66 2.73
CA LYS A 65 4.17 10.16 1.84
C LYS A 65 5.31 9.57 2.67
N ILE A 66 5.75 8.37 2.31
CA ILE A 66 6.98 7.74 2.77
C ILE A 66 8.05 7.98 1.72
N TYR A 67 9.17 8.58 2.11
CA TYR A 67 10.18 9.03 1.16
C TYR A 67 11.61 8.96 1.72
N LYS A 68 12.58 9.02 0.81
CA LYS A 68 14.02 9.10 1.13
C LYS A 68 14.71 10.09 0.21
N TYR A 69 15.84 10.64 0.65
CA TYR A 69 16.72 11.38 -0.24
C TYR A 69 17.73 10.43 -0.88
N THR A 70 17.85 10.50 -2.20
CA THR A 70 18.92 9.86 -2.97
C THR A 70 20.28 10.46 -2.62
N LYS A 71 21.38 9.80 -3.03
CA LYS A 71 22.74 10.32 -2.80
C LYS A 71 22.95 11.72 -3.36
N ASP A 72 22.24 12.06 -4.44
CA ASP A 72 22.30 13.36 -5.10
C ASP A 72 21.31 14.38 -4.50
N GLY A 73 20.70 14.07 -3.35
CA GLY A 73 19.79 14.96 -2.63
C GLY A 73 18.38 15.04 -3.21
N LYS A 74 18.05 14.28 -4.27
CA LYS A 74 16.68 14.24 -4.82
C LYS A 74 15.76 13.44 -3.91
N GLU A 75 14.55 13.95 -3.70
CA GLU A 75 13.50 13.23 -2.98
C GLU A 75 12.96 12.08 -3.85
N GLN A 76 12.96 10.87 -3.30
CA GLN A 76 12.36 9.68 -3.88
C GLN A 76 11.21 9.23 -2.99
N ILE A 77 9.99 9.21 -3.52
CA ILE A 77 8.81 8.69 -2.83
C ILE A 77 8.80 7.18 -3.00
N LEU A 78 8.60 6.45 -1.89
CA LEU A 78 8.48 4.99 -1.88
C LEU A 78 7.01 4.58 -1.90
N HIS A 79 6.21 5.20 -1.03
CA HIS A 79 4.79 4.89 -0.88
C HIS A 79 3.98 6.14 -0.55
N ILE A 80 2.72 6.15 -0.95
CA ILE A 80 1.71 7.09 -0.46
C ILE A 80 0.68 6.27 0.30
N LEU A 81 0.61 6.51 1.60
CA LEU A 81 -0.32 5.85 2.50
C LEU A 81 -1.63 6.64 2.55
N SER A 82 -2.73 5.91 2.64
CA SER A 82 -4.10 6.43 2.67
C SER A 82 -4.88 5.90 3.89
N GLU A 83 -6.13 6.32 4.03
CA GLU A 83 -7.00 5.91 5.14
C GLU A 83 -7.06 4.37 5.27
N GLY A 84 -6.93 3.87 6.50
CA GLY A 84 -6.86 2.43 6.81
C GLY A 84 -5.44 1.86 6.87
N ASP A 85 -4.46 2.53 6.24
CA ASP A 85 -3.07 2.10 6.30
C ASP A 85 -2.45 2.28 7.69
N PHE A 86 -1.54 1.37 8.04
CA PHE A 86 -0.66 1.50 9.18
C PHE A 86 0.81 1.48 8.74
N PHE A 87 1.65 2.18 9.50
CA PHE A 87 3.07 2.32 9.22
C PHE A 87 3.92 2.52 10.49
N GLY A 88 5.24 2.38 10.33
CA GLY A 88 6.22 2.39 11.44
C GLY A 88 6.51 1.00 12.01
N GLU A 89 5.92 -0.03 11.40
CA GLU A 89 5.91 -1.44 11.76
C GLU A 89 7.28 -2.13 11.62
N LEU A 90 8.13 -1.68 10.69
CA LEU A 90 9.43 -2.29 10.40
C LEU A 90 10.40 -2.33 11.61
N ASN A 91 10.06 -1.62 12.68
CA ASN A 91 10.88 -1.42 13.87
C ASN A 91 10.22 -1.98 15.15
N LEU A 92 9.15 -2.77 15.00
CA LEU A 92 8.36 -3.33 16.09
C LEU A 92 9.02 -4.44 16.89
N LEU A 93 9.90 -5.22 16.27
CA LEU A 93 10.43 -6.43 16.91
C LEU A 93 11.86 -6.23 17.43
N LYS A 94 12.57 -5.21 16.93
CA LYS A 94 13.94 -4.89 17.35
C LYS A 94 14.08 -3.39 17.54
N GLU A 95 14.86 -2.94 18.53
CA GLU A 95 15.18 -1.51 18.63
C GLU A 95 15.92 -1.08 17.35
N SER A 96 15.40 -0.04 16.72
CA SER A 96 15.90 0.43 15.44
C SER A 96 15.48 1.88 15.20
N LYS A 97 15.97 2.42 14.08
CA LYS A 97 15.68 3.76 13.62
C LYS A 97 14.76 3.71 12.41
N TYR A 98 13.99 4.76 12.15
CA TYR A 98 13.25 4.86 10.90
C TYR A 98 14.23 4.84 9.72
N ARG A 99 13.95 4.00 8.73
CA ARG A 99 14.77 3.86 7.51
C ARG A 99 14.44 4.89 6.43
N PHE A 100 13.29 5.55 6.61
CA PHE A 100 12.67 6.48 5.68
C PHE A 100 12.09 7.66 6.47
N ASN A 101 11.70 8.69 5.73
CA ASN A 101 11.00 9.85 6.25
C ASN A 101 9.50 9.70 6.01
N ALA A 102 8.69 10.30 6.87
CA ALA A 102 7.24 10.37 6.69
C ALA A 102 6.77 11.83 6.81
N LYS A 103 5.95 12.28 5.85
CA LYS A 103 5.44 13.65 5.79
C LYS A 103 3.98 13.65 5.36
N ALA A 104 3.17 14.47 6.04
CA ALA A 104 1.78 14.69 5.65
C ALA A 104 1.72 15.52 4.37
N ILE A 105 1.00 15.04 3.35
CA ILE A 105 0.81 15.77 2.08
C ILE A 105 -0.53 16.51 2.02
N GLU A 106 -1.40 16.24 2.99
CA GLU A 106 -2.64 16.96 3.29
C GLU A 106 -2.93 16.90 4.80
N GLU A 107 -3.97 17.60 5.26
CA GLU A 107 -4.40 17.48 6.66
C GLU A 107 -4.68 16.02 6.99
N SER A 108 -3.96 15.49 7.99
CA SER A 108 -4.01 14.08 8.35
C SER A 108 -4.31 13.90 9.82
N LYS A 109 -5.15 12.91 10.13
CA LYS A 109 -5.47 12.49 11.50
C LYS A 109 -4.94 11.08 11.69
N ILE A 110 -4.03 10.94 12.65
CA ILE A 110 -3.28 9.72 12.88
C ILE A 110 -3.45 9.28 14.32
N CYS A 111 -3.80 8.01 14.53
CA CYS A 111 -3.69 7.39 15.84
C CYS A 111 -2.29 6.80 15.99
N THR A 112 -1.70 6.97 17.16
CA THR A 112 -0.36 6.47 17.46
C THR A 112 -0.38 5.54 18.64
N LEU A 113 0.46 4.52 18.60
CA LEU A 113 0.60 3.53 19.67
C LEU A 113 2.08 3.32 19.94
N SER A 114 2.49 3.28 21.21
CA SER A 114 3.88 2.97 21.54
C SER A 114 4.18 1.51 21.18
N LYS A 115 5.45 1.25 20.86
CA LYS A 115 5.96 -0.09 20.62
C LYS A 115 5.68 -1.02 21.80
N GLU A 116 5.84 -0.50 23.02
CA GLU A 116 5.62 -1.25 24.26
C GLU A 116 4.14 -1.62 24.42
N ASN A 117 3.22 -0.67 24.23
CA ASN A 117 1.78 -0.94 24.31
C ASN A 117 1.34 -1.92 23.22
N PHE A 118 1.87 -1.78 22.01
CA PHE A 118 1.56 -2.70 20.93
C PHE A 118 2.08 -4.12 21.23
N LYS A 119 3.28 -4.24 21.79
CA LYS A 119 3.82 -5.54 22.21
C LYS A 119 2.94 -6.19 23.27
N GLU A 120 2.46 -5.44 24.26
CA GLU A 120 1.50 -5.95 25.24
C GLU A 120 0.22 -6.45 24.59
N ILE A 121 -0.35 -5.67 23.66
CA ILE A 121 -1.56 -6.04 22.91
C ILE A 121 -1.33 -7.35 22.12
N LEU A 122 -0.18 -7.52 21.47
CA LEU A 122 0.12 -8.76 20.74
C LEU A 122 0.27 -9.98 21.66
N LEU A 123 0.76 -9.79 22.88
CA LEU A 123 0.89 -10.88 23.86
C LEU A 123 -0.46 -11.28 24.45
N ASP A 124 -1.36 -10.32 24.62
CA ASP A 124 -2.71 -10.53 25.13
C ASP A 124 -3.66 -11.07 24.06
N LYS A 125 -3.48 -10.64 22.80
CA LYS A 125 -4.32 -10.99 21.64
C LYS A 125 -3.47 -11.52 20.46
N PRO A 126 -3.01 -12.78 20.52
CA PRO A 126 -2.14 -13.36 19.49
C PRO A 126 -2.74 -13.39 18.08
N GLU A 127 -4.07 -13.36 17.95
CA GLU A 127 -4.78 -13.33 16.67
C GLU A 127 -4.39 -12.10 15.82
N ILE A 128 -4.11 -10.97 16.49
CA ILE A 128 -3.62 -9.75 15.83
C ILE A 128 -2.24 -10.02 15.21
N ALA A 129 -1.37 -10.77 15.89
CA ALA A 129 -0.05 -11.12 15.38
C ALA A 129 -0.15 -11.98 14.11
N ILE A 130 -1.12 -12.91 14.04
CA ILE A 130 -1.37 -13.72 12.86
C ILE A 130 -1.79 -12.85 11.68
N LYS A 131 -2.72 -11.90 11.89
CA LYS A 131 -3.16 -10.95 10.85
C LYS A 131 -2.01 -10.08 10.32
N ILE A 132 -1.12 -9.64 11.21
CA ILE A 132 0.08 -8.91 10.81
C ILE A 132 0.99 -9.80 9.95
N LEU A 133 1.18 -11.06 10.31
CA LEU A 133 1.99 -11.99 9.51
C LEU A 133 1.40 -12.22 8.11
N GLU A 134 0.07 -12.32 7.99
CA GLU A 134 -0.62 -12.40 6.69
C GLU A 134 -0.31 -11.17 5.83
N ILE A 135 -0.49 -9.95 6.38
CA ILE A 135 -0.23 -8.69 5.67
C ILE A 135 1.26 -8.53 5.33
N MET A 136 2.16 -8.94 6.22
CA MET A 136 3.61 -8.92 5.94
C MET A 136 3.97 -9.92 4.84
N GLY A 137 3.31 -11.08 4.79
CA GLY A 137 3.47 -12.07 3.72
C GLY A 137 3.03 -11.53 2.36
N GLU A 138 1.87 -10.86 2.31
CA GLU A 138 1.38 -10.18 1.09
C GLU A 138 2.38 -9.12 0.62
N ARG A 139 2.81 -8.23 1.51
CA ARG A 139 3.80 -7.18 1.18
C ARG A 139 5.14 -7.78 0.73
N LEU A 140 5.60 -8.87 1.35
CA LEU A 140 6.82 -9.56 0.94
C LEU A 140 6.67 -10.12 -0.47
N SER A 141 5.55 -10.77 -0.76
CA SER A 141 5.26 -11.30 -2.10
C SER A 141 5.21 -10.19 -3.15
N GLU A 142 4.63 -9.04 -2.86
CA GLU A 142 4.66 -7.86 -3.76
C GLU A 142 6.09 -7.40 -4.06
N VAL A 143 6.95 -7.36 -3.03
CA VAL A 143 8.37 -6.97 -3.19
C VAL A 143 9.15 -8.03 -3.98
N GLU A 144 8.91 -9.32 -3.75
CA GLU A 144 9.53 -10.41 -4.51
C GLU A 144 9.11 -10.38 -5.97
N ASN A 145 7.82 -10.15 -6.26
CA ASN A 145 7.31 -9.97 -7.62
C ASN A 145 7.94 -8.75 -8.29
N LEU A 146 8.07 -7.63 -7.57
CA LEU A 146 8.76 -6.45 -8.08
C LEU A 146 10.24 -6.75 -8.37
N ALA A 147 10.93 -7.45 -7.47
CA ALA A 147 12.33 -7.84 -7.67
C ALA A 147 12.50 -8.77 -8.86
N GLN A 148 11.62 -9.76 -9.03
CA GLN A 148 11.57 -10.63 -10.20
C GLN A 148 11.35 -9.81 -11.46
N ASN A 149 10.36 -8.92 -11.47
CA ASN A 149 10.09 -8.02 -12.61
C ASN A 149 11.29 -7.14 -12.95
N LEU A 150 11.99 -6.59 -11.97
CA LEU A 150 13.19 -5.80 -12.22
C LEU A 150 14.37 -6.65 -12.71
N ALA A 151 14.41 -7.93 -12.33
CA ALA A 151 15.43 -8.88 -12.75
C ALA A 151 15.14 -9.53 -14.10
N THR A 152 13.89 -9.52 -14.58
CA THR A 152 13.58 -10.03 -15.92
C THR A 152 14.05 -9.04 -16.98
N ASN A 153 14.85 -9.54 -17.93
CA ASN A 153 15.15 -8.79 -19.15
C ASN A 153 13.95 -8.81 -20.14
N ASP A 154 12.88 -9.52 -19.81
CA ASP A 154 11.71 -9.66 -20.66
C ASP A 154 10.64 -8.60 -20.34
N ILE A 155 10.57 -7.58 -21.20
CA ILE A 155 9.60 -6.50 -21.11
C ILE A 155 8.16 -7.02 -21.22
N ASP A 156 7.91 -8.08 -22.00
CA ASP A 156 6.56 -8.63 -22.18
C ASP A 156 6.06 -9.26 -20.89
N ALA A 157 6.92 -10.02 -20.20
CA ALA A 157 6.63 -10.59 -18.90
C ALA A 157 6.22 -9.52 -17.87
N ARG A 158 7.00 -8.44 -17.76
CA ARG A 158 6.73 -7.37 -16.78
C ARG A 158 5.40 -6.65 -17.03
N ILE A 159 5.04 -6.46 -18.30
CA ILE A 159 3.77 -5.84 -18.67
C ILE A 159 2.61 -6.80 -18.40
N ALA A 160 2.80 -8.11 -18.65
CA ALA A 160 1.82 -9.12 -18.29
C ALA A 160 1.58 -9.17 -16.78
N PHE A 161 2.65 -9.11 -15.97
CA PHE A 161 2.55 -9.00 -14.51
C PHE A 161 1.79 -7.74 -14.07
N LEU A 162 2.09 -6.57 -14.64
CA LEU A 162 1.35 -5.35 -14.36
C LEU A 162 -0.14 -5.51 -14.66
N LEU A 163 -0.50 -6.07 -15.83
CA LEU A 163 -1.89 -6.29 -16.19
C LEU A 163 -2.57 -7.27 -15.25
N LYS A 164 -1.87 -8.32 -14.80
CA LYS A 164 -2.37 -9.27 -13.83
C LYS A 164 -2.61 -8.61 -12.45
N ASP A 165 -1.68 -7.81 -11.95
CA ASP A 165 -1.84 -7.07 -10.68
C ASP A 165 -3.04 -6.11 -10.76
N LEU A 166 -3.22 -5.45 -11.90
CA LEU A 166 -4.38 -4.59 -12.15
C LEU A 166 -5.70 -5.38 -12.24
N CYS A 167 -5.70 -6.60 -12.78
CA CYS A 167 -6.85 -7.51 -12.73
C CYS A 167 -7.20 -7.89 -11.29
N ASP A 168 -6.21 -8.30 -10.51
CA ASP A 168 -6.42 -8.76 -9.13
C ASP A 168 -6.97 -7.64 -8.25
N LYS A 169 -6.51 -6.39 -8.45
CA LYS A 169 -6.86 -5.23 -7.62
C LYS A 169 -8.09 -4.45 -8.10
N TYR A 170 -8.30 -4.35 -9.41
CA TYR A 170 -9.31 -3.45 -10.01
C TYR A 170 -10.20 -4.15 -11.06
N GLY A 171 -10.04 -5.45 -11.27
CA GLY A 171 -10.77 -6.20 -12.28
C GLY A 171 -12.21 -6.49 -11.85
N GLU A 172 -13.15 -6.23 -12.75
CA GLU A 172 -14.54 -6.70 -12.66
C GLU A 172 -14.71 -7.90 -13.59
N PHE A 173 -15.05 -9.06 -13.04
CA PHE A 173 -15.27 -10.28 -13.81
C PHE A 173 -16.61 -10.25 -14.55
N ASN A 174 -16.58 -10.55 -15.85
CA ASN A 174 -17.77 -10.69 -16.67
C ASN A 174 -17.64 -11.91 -17.59
N GLU A 175 -18.41 -12.96 -17.30
CA GLU A 175 -18.52 -14.26 -18.00
C GLU A 175 -17.19 -14.89 -18.46
N ASN A 176 -16.53 -14.32 -19.47
CA ASN A 176 -15.26 -14.77 -20.08
C ASN A 176 -14.17 -13.69 -20.18
N SER A 177 -14.31 -12.55 -19.50
CA SER A 177 -13.34 -11.45 -19.56
C SER A 177 -13.23 -10.70 -18.23
N ILE A 178 -12.10 -10.01 -18.04
CA ILE A 178 -11.88 -9.15 -16.88
C ILE A 178 -11.79 -7.70 -17.37
N ILE A 179 -12.71 -6.85 -16.89
CA ILE A 179 -12.71 -5.44 -17.23
C ILE A 179 -11.90 -4.68 -16.18
N ILE A 180 -10.85 -4.00 -16.61
CA ILE A 180 -10.01 -3.16 -15.76
C ILE A 180 -10.31 -1.70 -16.06
N ASN A 181 -10.86 -0.99 -15.07
CA ASN A 181 -10.91 0.47 -15.08
C ASN A 181 -9.56 0.99 -14.59
N LEU A 182 -8.67 1.36 -15.51
CA LEU A 182 -7.28 1.68 -15.21
C LEU A 182 -7.17 2.91 -14.28
N PRO A 183 -6.56 2.75 -13.09
CA PRO A 183 -6.25 3.88 -12.22
C PRO A 183 -5.00 4.65 -12.69
N LEU A 184 -4.22 4.05 -13.60
CA LEU A 184 -2.94 4.54 -14.08
C LEU A 184 -3.02 4.94 -15.56
N ASN A 185 -2.37 6.05 -15.92
CA ASN A 185 -2.18 6.42 -17.32
C ASN A 185 -0.95 5.68 -17.91
N ARG A 186 -0.69 5.84 -19.22
CA ARG A 186 0.42 5.14 -19.90
C ARG A 186 1.80 5.52 -19.35
N GLU A 187 2.01 6.77 -18.96
CA GLU A 187 3.25 7.22 -18.32
C GLU A 187 3.44 6.53 -16.98
N ASP A 188 2.38 6.45 -16.17
CA ASP A 188 2.42 5.79 -14.86
C ASP A 188 2.74 4.29 -15.00
N MET A 189 2.10 3.61 -15.96
CA MET A 189 2.39 2.20 -16.26
C MET A 189 3.83 1.99 -16.72
N ALA A 190 4.36 2.92 -17.51
CA ALA A 190 5.75 2.87 -17.99
C ALA A 190 6.74 3.01 -16.83
N ASN A 191 6.50 3.98 -15.93
CA ASN A 191 7.29 4.18 -14.72
C ASN A 191 7.23 2.98 -13.78
N TYR A 192 6.06 2.34 -13.66
CA TYR A 192 5.88 1.14 -12.84
C TYR A 192 6.69 -0.04 -13.37
N VAL A 193 6.68 -0.26 -14.69
CA VAL A 193 7.39 -1.38 -15.33
C VAL A 193 8.88 -1.10 -15.55
N GLY A 194 9.30 0.16 -15.50
CA GLY A 194 10.67 0.58 -15.84
C GLY A 194 10.94 0.56 -17.35
N VAL A 195 10.02 1.13 -18.13
CA VAL A 195 10.16 1.35 -19.58
C VAL A 195 9.74 2.76 -19.98
N THR A 196 9.91 3.12 -21.26
CA THR A 196 9.35 4.37 -21.79
C THR A 196 7.85 4.25 -22.10
N ARG A 197 7.14 5.38 -22.16
CA ARG A 197 5.72 5.45 -22.53
C ARG A 197 5.43 4.89 -23.93
N GLU A 198 6.35 5.07 -24.86
CA GLU A 198 6.26 4.51 -26.22
C GLU A 198 6.36 2.98 -26.17
N THR A 199 7.24 2.46 -25.30
CA THR A 199 7.44 1.02 -25.14
C THR A 199 6.21 0.35 -24.54
N ILE A 200 5.63 0.90 -23.46
CA ILE A 200 4.37 0.36 -22.90
C ILE A 200 3.24 0.39 -23.93
N SER A 201 3.12 1.48 -24.70
CA SER A 201 2.05 1.64 -25.68
C SER A 201 2.18 0.61 -26.82
N ARG A 202 3.41 0.40 -27.31
CA ARG A 202 3.73 -0.61 -28.34
C ARG A 202 3.44 -2.03 -27.84
N LYS A 203 3.81 -2.35 -26.61
CA LYS A 203 3.65 -3.71 -26.06
C LYS A 203 2.19 -4.03 -25.70
N LEU A 204 1.43 -3.05 -25.20
CA LEU A 204 -0.02 -3.24 -25.01
C LEU A 204 -0.74 -3.46 -26.35
N LYS A 205 -0.31 -2.76 -27.41
CA LYS A 205 -0.85 -3.00 -28.75
C LYS A 205 -0.50 -4.40 -29.26
N LYS A 206 0.71 -4.91 -29.00
CA LYS A 206 1.07 -6.30 -29.29
C LYS A 206 0.10 -7.29 -28.59
N PHE A 207 -0.17 -7.12 -27.30
CA PHE A 207 -1.12 -7.97 -26.57
C PHE A 207 -2.56 -7.86 -27.08
N GLU A 208 -2.95 -6.69 -27.61
CA GLU A 208 -4.24 -6.51 -28.28
C GLU A 208 -4.30 -7.24 -29.63
N GLU A 209 -3.23 -7.17 -30.43
CA GLU A 209 -3.09 -7.89 -31.71
C GLU A 209 -3.07 -9.41 -31.53
N GLU A 210 -2.54 -9.89 -30.40
CA GLU A 210 -2.57 -11.31 -30.00
C GLU A 210 -3.92 -11.76 -29.42
N GLY A 211 -4.88 -10.84 -29.27
CA GLY A 211 -6.21 -11.14 -28.71
C GLY A 211 -6.23 -11.39 -27.21
N ILE A 212 -5.14 -11.11 -26.50
CA ILE A 212 -5.03 -11.30 -25.05
C ILE A 212 -5.81 -10.21 -24.30
N ILE A 213 -5.71 -8.98 -24.80
CA ILE A 213 -6.43 -7.83 -24.27
C ILE A 213 -7.18 -7.07 -25.36
N LYS A 214 -8.03 -6.14 -24.95
CA LYS A 214 -8.64 -5.13 -25.81
C LYS A 214 -8.58 -3.78 -25.11
N ILE A 215 -8.04 -2.78 -25.79
CA ILE A 215 -7.91 -1.42 -25.28
C ILE A 215 -9.19 -0.66 -25.62
N VAL A 216 -9.87 -0.11 -24.61
CA VAL A 216 -11.11 0.64 -24.77
C VAL A 216 -10.87 2.08 -24.31
N GLY A 217 -10.57 2.95 -25.28
CA GLY A 217 -10.20 4.33 -25.00
C GLY A 217 -8.88 4.43 -24.22
N THR A 218 -8.76 5.41 -23.33
CA THR A 218 -7.51 5.69 -22.59
C THR A 218 -7.47 5.11 -21.17
N LYS A 219 -8.62 4.76 -20.61
CA LYS A 219 -8.78 4.38 -19.18
C LYS A 219 -9.36 2.98 -18.96
N LYS A 220 -9.56 2.18 -20.01
CA LYS A 220 -10.13 0.84 -19.87
C LYS A 220 -9.36 -0.17 -20.70
N ILE A 221 -9.07 -1.31 -20.08
CA ILE A 221 -8.53 -2.50 -20.75
C ILE A 221 -9.47 -3.66 -20.39
N VAL A 222 -9.81 -4.48 -21.38
CA VAL A 222 -10.53 -5.73 -21.19
C VAL A 222 -9.55 -6.86 -21.43
N VAL A 223 -9.32 -7.71 -20.44
CA VAL A 223 -8.52 -8.93 -20.60
C VAL A 223 -9.43 -10.03 -21.12
N MET A 224 -9.15 -10.48 -22.34
CA MET A 224 -9.95 -11.45 -23.09
C MET A 224 -9.46 -12.88 -22.88
N ASP A 225 -8.15 -13.06 -22.67
CA ASP A 225 -7.53 -14.37 -22.42
C ASP A 225 -6.55 -14.29 -21.25
N GLU A 226 -7.05 -14.54 -20.04
CA GLU A 226 -6.22 -14.60 -18.83
C GLU A 226 -5.17 -15.72 -18.91
N LYS A 227 -5.47 -16.84 -19.58
CA LYS A 227 -4.52 -17.95 -19.73
C LYS A 227 -3.40 -17.57 -20.70
N GLY A 228 -3.72 -16.88 -21.78
CA GLY A 228 -2.75 -16.29 -22.71
C GLY A 228 -1.84 -15.28 -22.03
N LEU A 229 -2.40 -14.40 -21.20
CA LEU A 229 -1.64 -13.45 -20.41
C LEU A 229 -0.66 -14.15 -19.45
N LYS A 230 -1.10 -15.21 -18.78
CA LYS A 230 -0.27 -16.01 -17.86
C LYS A 230 0.89 -16.76 -18.55
N LYS A 231 0.90 -16.93 -19.87
CA LYS A 231 2.04 -17.57 -20.58
C LYS A 231 3.29 -16.69 -20.62
N TYR A 232 3.12 -15.39 -20.39
CA TYR A 232 4.22 -14.43 -20.31
C TYR A 232 4.84 -14.35 -18.91
N ILE A 233 4.28 -15.04 -17.93
CA ILE A 233 4.62 -14.99 -16.50
C ILE A 233 5.14 -16.37 -16.07
#